data_AF-A0A1E3VRT9-F1
#
_entry.id   AF-A0A1E3VRT9-F1
#
_cell.length_a   1.000
_cell.length_b   1.000
_cell.length_c   1.000
_cell.angle_alpha   90.00
_cell.angle_beta   90.00
_cell.angle_gamma   90.00
#
_symmetry.space_group_name_H-M   'P 1'
#
loop_
_entity.id
_entity.type
_entity.pdbx_description
1 polymer ?
#
loop_
_entity_poly.entity_id
_entity_poly.type
_entity_poly.pdbx_seq_one_letter_code
_entity_poly.pdbx_strand_id
1 'polypeptide(L)'
;MRQLAKLALRRETAIIRSLFFLGPLITLLIPKTTVAILIVLFLCCVGLDLARGGKLKDLFRIDATLALFGLTAAYLFINATWSLDPQRAITAAIWFVLVAVMSFSSARALARWPAPALRAASTAFAIGTGIGIAIVLFEAATGRLATLTLYHALPITQPDSLKGFVVRDGKIVRIAPGELNAMIAVMLLALWPMLLCVLTRLGCQRRYLVAGALFIAATAAIFLSNHDSSKVGLVASLVVFALAIPWPAGTRKGLWLGWCLTFALVVPVATAAYKAELHKSEYLPLSAQAG
;
A
#
# COMPACT_ATOMS: atom_id res chain seq x y z
N MET A 1 -33.71 5.92 5.46
CA MET A 1 -32.39 5.85 6.14
C MET A 1 -32.40 5.12 7.50
N ARG A 2 -33.35 5.36 8.43
CA ARG A 2 -33.35 4.72 9.76
C ARG A 2 -33.45 3.17 9.76
N GLN A 3 -34.15 2.55 8.80
CA GLN A 3 -34.24 1.08 8.71
C GLN A 3 -32.94 0.43 8.21
N LEU A 4 -32.28 1.03 7.22
CA LEU A 4 -30.97 0.55 6.71
C LEU A 4 -29.88 0.65 7.78
N ALA A 5 -29.85 1.74 8.56
CA ALA A 5 -28.92 1.88 9.69
C ALA A 5 -29.12 0.78 10.75
N LYS A 6 -30.38 0.44 11.07
CA LYS A 6 -30.69 -0.66 12.01
C LYS A 6 -30.26 -2.03 11.48
N LEU A 7 -30.45 -2.29 10.18
CA LEU A 7 -30.00 -3.53 9.54
C LEU A 7 -28.47 -3.64 9.51
N ALA A 8 -27.78 -2.54 9.18
CA ALA A 8 -26.32 -2.48 9.18
C ALA A 8 -25.73 -2.74 10.57
N LEU A 9 -26.32 -2.15 11.62
CA LEU A 9 -25.91 -2.39 13.01
C LEU A 9 -26.12 -3.84 13.46
N ARG A 10 -27.20 -4.50 13.00
CA ARG A 10 -27.44 -5.93 13.31
C ARG A 10 -26.41 -6.86 12.67
N ARG A 11 -25.87 -6.51 11.49
CA ARG A 11 -24.87 -7.31 10.76
C ARG A 11 -23.46 -6.74 10.85
N GLU A 12 -23.24 -5.77 11.72
CA GLU A 12 -22.02 -4.98 11.81
C GLU A 12 -20.76 -5.85 11.92
N THR A 13 -20.76 -6.83 12.83
CA THR A 13 -19.60 -7.69 13.04
C THR A 13 -19.27 -8.53 11.81
N ALA A 14 -20.29 -9.00 11.08
CA ALA A 14 -20.09 -9.77 9.85
C ALA A 14 -19.53 -8.89 8.73
N ILE A 15 -20.08 -7.68 8.55
CA ILE A 15 -19.60 -6.70 7.56
C ILE A 15 -18.14 -6.35 7.85
N ILE A 16 -17.80 -6.01 9.10
CA ILE A 16 -16.44 -5.67 9.51
C ILE A 16 -15.49 -6.83 9.22
N ARG A 17 -15.83 -8.05 9.65
CA ARG A 17 -14.96 -9.23 9.44
C ARG A 17 -14.72 -9.51 7.97
N SER A 18 -15.77 -9.54 7.15
CA SER A 18 -15.63 -9.84 5.73
C SER A 18 -14.82 -8.76 5.00
N LEU A 19 -15.10 -7.50 5.28
CA LEU A 19 -14.52 -6.38 4.54
C LEU A 19 -13.06 -6.12 4.93
N PHE A 20 -12.73 -6.22 6.22
CA PHE A 20 -11.34 -6.12 6.69
C PHE A 20 -10.53 -7.39 6.42
N PHE A 21 -11.16 -8.54 6.14
CA PHE A 21 -10.47 -9.74 5.66
C PHE A 21 -10.22 -9.69 4.15
N LEU A 22 -11.28 -9.50 3.35
CA LEU A 22 -11.22 -9.51 1.89
C LEU A 22 -10.47 -8.29 1.34
N GLY A 23 -10.58 -7.12 1.99
CA GLY A 23 -9.91 -5.90 1.57
C GLY A 23 -8.40 -6.09 1.38
N PRO A 24 -7.61 -6.33 2.45
CA PRO A 24 -6.17 -6.53 2.32
C PRO A 24 -5.81 -7.72 1.42
N LEU A 25 -6.57 -8.81 1.49
CA LEU A 25 -6.34 -10.00 0.65
C LEU A 25 -6.44 -9.67 -0.84
N ILE A 26 -7.52 -9.03 -1.27
CA ILE A 26 -7.73 -8.66 -2.68
C ILE A 26 -6.74 -7.58 -3.11
N THR A 27 -6.41 -6.59 -2.26
CA THR A 27 -5.40 -5.58 -2.62
C THR A 27 -4.01 -6.18 -2.83
N LEU A 28 -3.65 -7.21 -2.07
CA LEU A 28 -2.36 -7.91 -2.21
C LEU A 28 -2.30 -8.72 -3.51
N LEU A 29 -3.40 -9.36 -3.86
CA LEU A 29 -3.49 -10.22 -5.05
C LEU A 29 -3.69 -9.40 -6.33
N ILE A 30 -4.40 -8.28 -6.23
CA ILE A 30 -4.75 -7.42 -7.37
C ILE A 30 -4.50 -5.96 -6.96
N PRO A 31 -3.24 -5.47 -7.01
CA PRO A 31 -2.87 -4.10 -6.60
C PRO A 31 -3.71 -3.00 -7.26
N LYS A 32 -4.20 -3.22 -8.48
CA LYS A 32 -5.06 -2.27 -9.22
C LYS A 32 -6.41 -2.00 -8.51
N THR A 33 -6.86 -2.90 -7.64
CA THR A 33 -8.12 -2.74 -6.88
C THR A 33 -7.97 -1.88 -5.63
N THR A 34 -6.75 -1.43 -5.29
CA THR A 34 -6.47 -0.69 -4.05
C THR A 34 -7.39 0.52 -3.86
N VAL A 35 -7.60 1.32 -4.91
CA VAL A 35 -8.48 2.51 -4.83
C VAL A 35 -9.94 2.11 -4.60
N ALA A 36 -10.43 1.10 -5.31
CA ALA A 36 -11.80 0.62 -5.15
C ALA A 36 -12.04 0.10 -3.72
N ILE A 37 -11.09 -0.68 -3.19
CA ILE A 37 -11.16 -1.21 -1.82
C ILE A 37 -11.07 -0.09 -0.80
N LEU A 38 -10.25 0.94 -1.03
CA LEU A 38 -10.21 2.13 -0.18
C LEU A 38 -11.56 2.85 -0.13
N ILE A 39 -12.23 3.03 -1.27
CA ILE A 39 -13.57 3.65 -1.33
C ILE A 39 -14.56 2.83 -0.53
N VAL A 40 -14.58 1.51 -0.71
CA VAL A 40 -15.49 0.61 0.01
C VAL A 40 -15.21 0.62 1.52
N LEU A 41 -13.93 0.59 1.92
CA LEU A 41 -13.52 0.72 3.32
C LEU A 41 -13.94 2.07 3.91
N PHE A 42 -13.76 3.17 3.18
CA PHE A 42 -14.18 4.51 3.59
C PHE A 42 -15.69 4.57 3.83
N LEU A 43 -16.49 4.11 2.86
CA LEU A 43 -17.95 4.08 2.97
C LEU A 43 -18.40 3.21 4.15
N CYS A 44 -17.75 2.07 4.40
CA CYS A 44 -18.03 1.21 5.53
C CYS A 44 -17.66 1.88 6.87
N CYS A 45 -16.45 2.44 6.99
CA CYS A 45 -15.95 3.06 8.21
C CYS A 45 -16.81 4.25 8.63
N VAL A 46 -17.01 5.19 7.70
CA VAL A 46 -17.79 6.40 7.92
C VAL A 46 -19.28 6.07 8.04
N GLY A 47 -19.80 5.17 7.19
CA GLY A 47 -21.21 4.78 7.23
C GLY A 47 -21.62 4.14 8.57
N LEU A 48 -20.77 3.27 9.13
CA LEU A 48 -21.01 2.68 10.45
C LEU A 48 -20.87 3.71 11.59
N ASP A 49 -19.92 4.65 11.51
CA ASP A 49 -19.80 5.74 12.49
C ASP A 49 -21.06 6.62 12.51
N LEU A 50 -21.54 7.03 11.33
CA LEU A 50 -22.78 7.80 11.19
C LEU A 50 -24.01 7.01 11.64
N ALA A 51 -24.08 5.70 11.34
CA ALA A 51 -25.18 4.84 11.79
C ALA A 51 -25.24 4.70 13.32
N ARG A 52 -24.10 4.79 14.01
CA ARG A 52 -24.00 4.81 15.48
C ARG A 52 -24.27 6.19 16.09
N GLY A 53 -24.58 7.20 15.28
CA GLY A 53 -24.89 8.56 15.75
C GLY A 53 -23.73 9.54 15.69
N GLY A 54 -22.60 9.17 15.08
CA GLY A 54 -21.51 10.11 14.79
C GLY A 54 -21.98 11.26 13.90
N LYS A 55 -21.39 12.45 14.09
CA LYS A 55 -21.70 13.63 13.25
C LYS A 55 -20.63 13.80 12.17
N LEU A 56 -21.08 14.11 10.96
CA LEU A 56 -20.18 14.34 9.82
C LEU A 56 -19.20 15.51 10.08
N LYS A 57 -19.67 16.57 10.74
CA LYS A 57 -18.85 17.74 11.11
C LYS A 57 -17.63 17.33 11.95
N ASP A 58 -17.78 16.33 12.81
CA ASP A 58 -16.71 15.90 13.69
C ASP A 58 -15.65 15.07 12.93
N LEU A 59 -15.98 14.52 11.76
CA LEU A 59 -14.99 13.83 10.91
C LEU A 59 -14.06 14.85 10.25
N PHE A 60 -14.57 16.02 9.86
CA PHE A 60 -13.84 17.07 9.16
C PHE A 60 -13.33 18.22 10.05
N ARG A 61 -13.39 18.06 11.38
CA ARG A 61 -12.83 19.06 12.31
C ARG A 61 -11.34 19.27 12.03
N ILE A 62 -10.92 20.50 11.74
CA ILE A 62 -9.52 20.80 11.41
C ILE A 62 -8.63 20.48 12.61
N ASP A 63 -7.63 19.65 12.39
CA ASP A 63 -6.51 19.38 13.31
C ASP A 63 -5.17 19.59 12.60
N ALA A 64 -4.07 19.46 13.33
CA ALA A 64 -2.73 19.62 12.77
C ALA A 64 -2.45 18.66 11.61
N THR A 65 -3.01 17.45 11.63
CA THR A 65 -2.84 16.44 10.58
C THR A 65 -3.55 16.86 9.30
N LEU A 66 -4.81 17.29 9.39
CA LEU A 66 -5.57 17.79 8.25
C LEU A 66 -4.95 19.07 7.67
N ALA A 67 -4.42 19.95 8.54
CA ALA A 67 -3.69 21.14 8.11
C ALA A 67 -2.41 20.76 7.34
N LEU A 68 -1.66 19.76 7.80
CA LEU A 68 -0.47 19.27 7.11
C LEU A 68 -0.80 18.64 5.76
N PHE A 69 -1.87 17.84 5.68
CA PHE A 69 -2.35 17.33 4.40
C PHE A 69 -2.79 18.46 3.46
N GLY A 70 -3.46 19.48 3.99
CA GLY A 70 -3.85 20.67 3.23
C GLY A 70 -2.64 21.44 2.68
N LEU A 71 -1.60 21.65 3.51
CA LEU A 71 -0.37 22.32 3.09
C LEU A 71 0.39 21.50 2.05
N THR A 72 0.44 20.18 2.23
CA THR A 72 1.05 19.27 1.25
C THR A 72 0.28 19.29 -0.07
N ALA A 73 -1.05 19.27 -0.02
CA ALA A 73 -1.89 19.38 -1.22
C ALA A 73 -1.67 20.71 -1.94
N ALA A 74 -1.65 21.83 -1.21
CA ALA A 74 -1.37 23.15 -1.78
C ALA A 74 0.01 23.17 -2.46
N TYR A 75 1.03 22.61 -1.83
CA TYR A 75 2.35 22.46 -2.42
C TYR A 75 2.32 21.63 -3.72
N LEU A 76 1.62 20.49 -3.73
CA LEU A 76 1.50 19.65 -4.93
C LEU A 76 0.78 20.37 -6.08
N PHE A 77 -0.26 21.16 -5.80
CA PHE A 77 -0.94 21.95 -6.82
C PHE A 77 -0.06 23.06 -7.38
N ILE A 78 0.69 23.77 -6.52
CA ILE A 78 1.67 24.78 -6.97
C ILE A 78 2.74 24.10 -7.83
N ASN A 79 3.26 22.97 -7.38
CA ASN A 79 4.28 22.21 -8.10
C ASN A 79 3.77 21.73 -9.48
N ALA A 80 2.50 21.29 -9.55
CA ALA A 80 1.88 20.88 -10.80
C ALA A 80 1.84 22.00 -11.86
N THR A 81 1.85 23.28 -11.47
CA THR A 81 1.89 24.41 -12.42
C THR A 81 3.23 24.56 -13.15
N TRP A 82 4.31 24.01 -12.60
CA TRP A 82 5.66 24.07 -13.18
C TRP A 82 6.15 22.72 -13.70
N SER A 83 5.25 21.72 -13.76
CA SER A 83 5.53 20.40 -14.33
C SER A 83 5.57 20.44 -15.86
N LEU A 84 6.39 19.59 -16.48
CA LEU A 84 6.44 19.40 -17.93
C LEU A 84 5.11 18.85 -18.49
N ASP A 85 4.36 18.10 -17.67
CA ASP A 85 3.00 17.65 -17.96
C ASP A 85 2.07 18.10 -16.81
N PRO A 86 1.44 19.29 -16.93
CA PRO A 86 0.57 19.82 -15.90
C PRO A 86 -0.70 18.99 -15.69
N GLN A 87 -1.27 18.41 -16.75
CA GLN A 87 -2.53 17.65 -16.64
C GLN A 87 -2.34 16.39 -15.79
N ARG A 88 -1.26 15.65 -16.04
CA ARG A 88 -0.94 14.46 -15.25
C ARG A 88 -0.59 14.81 -13.80
N ALA A 89 0.14 15.91 -13.59
CA ALA A 89 0.50 16.38 -12.26
C ALA A 89 -0.73 16.84 -11.43
N ILE A 90 -1.65 17.59 -12.04
CA ILE A 90 -2.91 18.00 -11.40
C ILE A 90 -3.75 16.77 -11.05
N THR A 91 -3.86 15.80 -11.97
CA THR A 91 -4.60 14.55 -11.72
C THR A 91 -4.02 13.79 -10.54
N ALA A 92 -2.69 13.71 -10.42
CA ALA A 92 -2.03 13.08 -9.28
C ALA A 92 -2.30 13.85 -7.97
N ALA A 93 -2.29 15.18 -7.98
CA ALA A 93 -2.63 16.01 -6.82
C ALA A 93 -4.08 15.80 -6.36
N ILE A 94 -5.04 15.70 -7.29
CA ILE A 94 -6.44 15.38 -6.98
C ILE A 94 -6.55 14.00 -6.31
N TRP A 95 -5.88 12.98 -6.87
CA TRP A 95 -5.85 11.65 -6.27
C TRP A 95 -5.25 11.66 -4.87
N PHE A 96 -4.17 12.42 -4.65
CA PHE A 96 -3.59 12.59 -3.32
C PHE A 96 -4.60 13.16 -2.33
N VAL A 97 -5.30 14.26 -2.68
CA VAL A 97 -6.33 14.85 -1.82
C VAL A 97 -7.44 13.85 -1.50
N LEU A 98 -7.93 13.13 -2.51
CA LEU A 98 -9.00 12.15 -2.32
C LEU A 98 -8.58 11.03 -1.37
N VAL A 99 -7.41 10.44 -1.58
CA VAL A 99 -6.86 9.37 -0.73
C VAL A 99 -6.60 9.88 0.69
N ALA A 100 -6.05 11.09 0.84
CA ALA A 100 -5.80 11.70 2.14
C ALA A 100 -7.11 11.93 2.91
N VAL A 101 -8.13 12.49 2.27
CA VAL A 101 -9.44 12.73 2.88
C VAL A 101 -10.13 11.42 3.28
N MET A 102 -10.12 10.41 2.40
CA MET A 102 -10.70 9.09 2.68
C MET A 102 -9.99 8.42 3.86
N SER A 103 -8.66 8.44 3.87
CA SER A 103 -7.85 7.81 4.92
C SER A 103 -8.04 8.53 6.26
N PHE A 104 -7.98 9.87 6.26
CA PHE A 104 -8.16 10.69 7.46
C PHE A 104 -9.55 10.51 8.09
N SER A 105 -10.60 10.59 7.26
CA SER A 105 -11.98 10.41 7.72
C SER A 105 -12.22 9.00 8.24
N SER A 106 -11.67 7.97 7.56
CA SER A 106 -11.77 6.58 8.01
C SER A 106 -11.05 6.37 9.35
N ALA A 107 -9.87 6.94 9.53
CA ALA A 107 -9.12 6.86 10.78
C ALA A 107 -9.90 7.48 11.95
N ARG A 108 -10.52 8.65 11.75
CA ARG A 108 -11.37 9.27 12.78
C ARG A 108 -12.64 8.50 13.07
N ALA A 109 -13.27 7.95 12.05
CA ALA A 109 -14.42 7.08 12.22
C ALA A 109 -14.04 5.84 13.05
N LEU A 110 -12.93 5.17 12.70
CA LEU A 110 -12.41 4.01 13.45
C LEU A 110 -12.05 4.35 14.89
N ALA A 111 -11.53 5.55 15.17
CA ALA A 111 -11.19 5.98 16.53
C ALA A 111 -12.42 6.05 17.47
N ARG A 112 -13.63 6.16 16.91
CA ARG A 112 -14.90 6.17 17.66
C ARG A 112 -15.55 4.80 17.77
N TRP A 113 -14.98 3.78 17.12
CA TRP A 113 -15.56 2.46 17.15
C TRP A 113 -15.41 1.81 18.54
N PRO A 114 -16.40 1.01 18.97
CA PRO A 114 -16.31 0.27 20.21
C PRO A 114 -15.21 -0.77 20.11
N ALA A 115 -14.52 -1.03 21.23
CA ALA A 115 -13.38 -1.92 21.29
C ALA A 115 -13.63 -3.33 20.68
N PRO A 116 -14.80 -3.98 20.84
CA PRO A 116 -15.08 -5.25 20.19
C PRO A 116 -15.08 -5.19 18.65
N ALA A 117 -15.58 -4.10 18.06
CA ALA A 117 -15.61 -3.91 16.62
C ALA A 117 -14.20 -3.66 16.06
N LEU A 118 -13.42 -2.82 16.74
CA LEU A 118 -12.00 -2.61 16.42
C LEU A 118 -11.22 -3.91 16.54
N ARG A 119 -11.55 -4.73 17.55
CA ARG A 119 -10.96 -6.06 17.72
C ARG A 119 -11.32 -7.03 16.60
N ALA A 120 -12.56 -7.02 16.11
CA ALA A 120 -12.93 -7.84 14.97
C ALA A 120 -12.20 -7.39 13.69
N ALA A 121 -12.16 -6.07 13.44
CA ALA A 121 -11.52 -5.48 12.27
C ALA A 121 -10.03 -5.82 12.19
N SER A 122 -9.29 -5.59 13.28
CA SER A 122 -7.84 -5.80 13.27
C SER A 122 -7.44 -7.29 13.22
N THR A 123 -8.28 -8.20 13.73
CA THR A 123 -8.06 -9.65 13.55
C THR A 123 -8.32 -10.07 12.11
N ALA A 124 -9.44 -9.63 11.53
CA ALA A 124 -9.77 -9.93 10.15
C ALA A 124 -8.70 -9.39 9.18
N PHE A 125 -8.22 -8.16 9.42
CA PHE A 125 -7.12 -7.55 8.70
C PHE A 125 -5.84 -8.37 8.78
N ALA A 126 -5.39 -8.72 9.99
CA ALA A 126 -4.17 -9.51 10.16
C ALA A 126 -4.25 -10.88 9.47
N ILE A 127 -5.39 -11.57 9.55
CA ILE A 127 -5.58 -12.87 8.88
C ILE A 127 -5.60 -12.68 7.36
N GLY A 128 -6.35 -11.71 6.85
CA GLY A 128 -6.44 -11.44 5.40
C GLY A 128 -5.10 -11.06 4.79
N THR A 129 -4.36 -10.18 5.46
CA THR A 129 -2.98 -9.82 5.07
C THR A 129 -2.05 -11.03 5.15
N GLY A 130 -2.11 -11.82 6.23
CA GLY A 130 -1.26 -13.01 6.39
C GLY A 130 -1.47 -14.05 5.30
N ILE A 131 -2.73 -14.34 4.94
CA ILE A 131 -3.05 -15.24 3.83
C ILE A 131 -2.57 -14.65 2.50
N GLY A 132 -2.79 -13.35 2.27
CA GLY A 132 -2.30 -12.67 1.06
C GLY A 132 -0.78 -12.74 0.91
N ILE A 133 -0.03 -12.50 2.00
CA ILE A 133 1.43 -12.65 2.03
C ILE A 133 1.83 -14.09 1.68
N ALA A 134 1.19 -15.10 2.27
CA ALA A 134 1.50 -16.49 2.00
C ALA A 134 1.28 -16.86 0.53
N ILE A 135 0.20 -16.36 -0.09
CA ILE A 135 -0.07 -16.58 -1.52
C ILE A 135 0.97 -15.87 -2.39
N VAL A 136 1.30 -14.60 -2.08
CA VAL A 136 2.32 -13.85 -2.84
C VAL A 136 3.68 -14.53 -2.77
N LEU A 137 4.09 -15.02 -1.59
CA LEU A 137 5.33 -15.77 -1.42
C LEU A 137 5.31 -17.10 -2.19
N PHE A 138 4.19 -17.81 -2.16
CA PHE A 138 4.02 -19.05 -2.93
C PHE A 138 4.14 -18.80 -4.44
N GLU A 139 3.45 -17.79 -4.96
CA GLU A 139 3.52 -17.40 -6.38
C GLU A 139 4.93 -16.92 -6.77
N ALA A 140 5.62 -16.21 -5.87
CA ALA A 140 7.01 -15.78 -6.08
C ALA A 140 7.98 -16.97 -6.10
N ALA A 141 7.85 -17.92 -5.18
CA ALA A 141 8.70 -19.11 -5.09
C ALA A 141 8.50 -20.10 -6.24
N THR A 142 7.27 -20.23 -6.73
CA THR A 142 6.91 -21.21 -7.78
C THR A 142 7.00 -20.65 -9.20
N GLY A 143 7.44 -19.40 -9.38
CA GLY A 143 7.50 -18.77 -10.70
C GLY A 143 6.12 -18.57 -11.33
N ARG A 144 5.09 -18.33 -10.51
CA ARG A 144 3.68 -18.12 -10.88
C ARG A 144 2.88 -19.37 -11.27
N LEU A 145 3.15 -20.49 -10.60
CA LEU A 145 2.56 -21.77 -10.97
C LEU A 145 1.04 -21.78 -10.79
N ALA A 146 0.51 -21.20 -9.70
CA ALA A 146 -0.93 -21.14 -9.48
C ALA A 146 -1.62 -20.24 -10.53
N THR A 147 -1.08 -19.04 -10.77
CA THR A 147 -1.62 -18.14 -11.80
C THR A 147 -1.57 -18.77 -13.21
N LEU A 148 -0.48 -19.45 -13.58
CA LEU A 148 -0.35 -20.15 -14.86
C LEU A 148 -1.32 -21.33 -14.99
N THR A 149 -1.47 -22.14 -13.93
CA THR A 149 -2.44 -23.23 -13.93
C THR A 149 -3.88 -22.73 -14.08
N LEU A 150 -4.21 -21.59 -13.47
CA LEU A 150 -5.52 -20.96 -13.61
C LEU A 150 -5.77 -20.49 -15.05
N TYR A 151 -4.78 -19.85 -15.69
CA TYR A 151 -4.88 -19.43 -17.09
C TYR A 151 -4.95 -20.59 -18.08
N HIS A 152 -4.36 -21.73 -17.76
CA HIS A 152 -4.47 -22.95 -18.55
C HIS A 152 -5.80 -23.68 -18.33
N ALA A 153 -6.34 -23.67 -17.11
CA ALA A 153 -7.60 -24.32 -16.78
C ALA A 153 -8.84 -23.50 -17.19
N LEU A 154 -8.74 -22.17 -17.14
CA LEU A 154 -9.82 -21.23 -17.44
C LEU A 154 -9.35 -20.16 -18.44
N PRO A 155 -9.40 -20.44 -19.76
CA PRO A 155 -8.96 -19.51 -20.80
C PRO A 155 -9.68 -18.16 -20.77
N ILE A 156 -10.91 -18.11 -20.24
CA ILE A 156 -11.69 -16.87 -20.05
C ILE A 156 -11.05 -15.88 -19.07
N THR A 157 -10.10 -16.33 -18.25
CA THR A 157 -9.38 -15.49 -17.29
C THR A 157 -8.07 -14.94 -17.85
N GLN A 158 -7.72 -15.30 -19.09
CA GLN A 158 -6.55 -14.74 -19.77
C GLN A 158 -6.79 -13.27 -20.09
N PRO A 159 -5.80 -12.39 -19.85
CA PRO A 159 -5.93 -10.98 -20.20
C PRO A 159 -5.94 -10.79 -21.72
N ASP A 160 -6.87 -9.97 -22.22
CA ASP A 160 -7.00 -9.61 -23.65
C ASP A 160 -5.76 -8.92 -24.24
N SER A 161 -4.88 -8.41 -23.37
CA SER A 161 -3.62 -7.77 -23.71
C SER A 161 -2.44 -8.65 -23.31
N LEU A 162 -1.75 -9.23 -24.29
CA LEU A 162 -0.48 -9.97 -24.11
C LEU A 162 0.73 -9.06 -23.84
N LYS A 163 0.55 -7.74 -23.70
CA LYS A 163 1.62 -6.82 -23.30
C LYS A 163 2.12 -7.23 -21.91
N GLY A 164 3.31 -7.83 -21.89
CA GLY A 164 3.90 -8.38 -20.67
C GLY A 164 3.72 -9.88 -20.49
N PHE A 165 3.52 -10.67 -21.55
CA PHE A 165 3.56 -12.13 -21.46
C PHE A 165 4.57 -12.67 -22.48
N VAL A 166 5.41 -13.61 -22.08
CA VAL A 166 6.25 -14.38 -23.00
C VAL A 166 5.44 -15.60 -23.41
N VAL A 167 4.92 -15.57 -24.63
CA VAL A 167 4.20 -16.68 -25.24
C VAL A 167 5.19 -17.52 -26.05
N ARG A 168 5.25 -18.83 -25.81
CA ARG A 168 5.87 -19.80 -26.72
C ARG A 168 4.83 -20.84 -27.10
N ASP A 169 4.75 -21.17 -28.38
CA ASP A 169 3.82 -22.18 -28.92
C ASP A 169 2.35 -21.97 -28.53
N GLY A 170 1.88 -20.72 -28.53
CA GLY A 170 0.51 -20.37 -28.16
C GLY A 170 0.18 -20.52 -26.68
N LYS A 171 1.16 -20.85 -25.82
CA LYS A 171 1.02 -20.97 -24.37
C LYS A 171 1.80 -19.86 -23.67
N ILE A 172 1.18 -19.32 -22.62
CA ILE A 172 1.81 -18.31 -21.77
C ILE A 172 2.89 -19.02 -20.93
N VAL A 173 4.17 -18.80 -21.25
CA VAL A 173 5.29 -19.47 -20.55
C VAL A 173 5.85 -18.61 -19.43
N ARG A 174 5.78 -17.28 -19.56
CA ARG A 174 6.12 -16.35 -18.47
C ARG A 174 5.20 -15.14 -18.45
N ILE A 175 4.82 -14.73 -17.25
CA ILE A 175 4.06 -13.50 -16.97
C ILE A 175 5.08 -12.38 -16.66
N ALA A 176 4.82 -11.13 -17.05
CA ALA A 176 5.75 -10.01 -16.88
C ALA A 176 6.07 -9.74 -15.41
N PRO A 177 7.33 -9.45 -15.08
CA PRO A 177 7.76 -9.20 -13.70
C PRO A 177 7.02 -8.02 -13.04
N GLY A 178 6.47 -7.07 -13.80
CA GLY A 178 5.81 -5.87 -13.30
C GLY A 178 4.61 -6.10 -12.36
N GLU A 179 3.76 -7.09 -12.62
CA GLU A 179 2.61 -7.38 -11.74
C GLU A 179 3.04 -8.01 -10.41
N LEU A 180 4.06 -8.87 -10.41
CA LEU A 180 4.60 -9.50 -9.18
C LEU A 180 5.28 -8.43 -8.32
N ASN A 181 5.99 -7.52 -8.98
CA ASN A 181 6.62 -6.39 -8.34
C ASN A 181 5.60 -5.49 -7.64
N ALA A 182 4.46 -5.22 -8.28
CA ALA A 182 3.37 -4.48 -7.64
C ALA A 182 2.79 -5.22 -6.43
N MET A 183 2.60 -6.55 -6.52
CA MET A 183 2.13 -7.37 -5.39
C MET A 183 3.13 -7.34 -4.22
N ILE A 184 4.44 -7.46 -4.49
CA ILE A 184 5.49 -7.42 -3.47
C ILE A 184 5.59 -6.02 -2.83
N ALA A 185 5.45 -4.95 -3.61
CA ALA A 185 5.43 -3.58 -3.08
C ALA A 185 4.25 -3.36 -2.12
N VAL A 186 3.05 -3.78 -2.51
CA VAL A 186 1.85 -3.71 -1.64
C VAL A 186 2.03 -4.61 -0.41
N MET A 187 2.65 -5.77 -0.56
CA MET A 187 2.98 -6.68 0.54
C MET A 187 3.87 -6.03 1.59
N LEU A 188 4.96 -5.38 1.17
CA LEU A 188 5.87 -4.68 2.07
C LEU A 188 5.19 -3.51 2.78
N LEU A 189 4.31 -2.78 2.09
CA LEU A 189 3.53 -1.70 2.69
C LEU A 189 2.51 -2.22 3.72
N ALA A 190 1.85 -3.34 3.44
CA ALA A 190 0.85 -3.95 4.32
C ALA A 190 1.46 -4.62 5.56
N LEU A 191 2.76 -4.96 5.51
CA LEU A 191 3.47 -5.61 6.59
C LEU A 191 3.51 -4.76 7.88
N TRP A 192 3.68 -3.45 7.76
CA TRP A 192 3.76 -2.54 8.91
C TRP A 192 2.43 -2.41 9.67
N PRO A 193 1.28 -2.10 9.02
CA PRO A 193 -0.01 -2.11 9.69
C PRO A 193 -0.36 -3.48 10.29
N MET A 194 0.00 -4.59 9.62
CA MET A 194 -0.21 -5.94 10.14
C MET A 194 0.59 -6.17 11.41
N LEU A 195 1.87 -5.78 11.41
CA LEU A 195 2.73 -5.83 12.58
C LEU A 195 2.05 -5.06 13.73
N LEU A 196 1.67 -3.80 13.53
CA LEU A 196 0.98 -3.00 14.57
C LEU A 196 -0.29 -3.68 15.11
N CYS A 197 -1.14 -4.24 14.24
CA CYS A 197 -2.34 -4.96 14.64
C CYS A 197 -2.04 -6.19 15.52
N VAL A 198 -0.91 -6.85 15.26
CA VAL A 198 -0.50 -8.07 15.97
C VAL A 198 0.26 -7.74 17.26
N LEU A 199 1.19 -6.80 17.24
CA LEU A 199 2.00 -6.40 18.40
C LEU A 199 1.15 -5.79 19.51
N THR A 200 0.06 -5.09 19.16
CA THR A 200 -0.88 -4.51 20.14
C THR A 200 -1.76 -5.56 20.83
N ARG A 201 -1.67 -6.83 20.44
CA ARG A 201 -2.50 -7.92 20.97
C ARG A 201 -1.74 -9.11 21.54
N LEU A 202 -0.55 -9.38 21.02
CA LEU A 202 0.24 -10.52 21.47
C LEU A 202 1.07 -10.16 22.70
N GLY A 203 1.14 -11.08 23.66
CA GLY A 203 2.07 -10.99 24.79
C GLY A 203 3.54 -10.99 24.34
N CYS A 204 4.45 -10.58 25.22
CA CYS A 204 5.85 -10.31 24.91
C CYS A 204 6.55 -11.40 24.09
N GLN A 205 6.39 -12.69 24.40
CA GLN A 205 7.09 -13.75 23.65
C GLN A 205 6.55 -13.98 22.23
N ARG A 206 5.21 -14.06 22.05
CA ARG A 206 4.60 -14.27 20.73
C ARG A 206 4.81 -13.06 19.80
N ARG A 207 5.00 -11.88 20.38
CA ARG A 207 5.34 -10.64 19.68
C ARG A 207 6.63 -10.77 18.87
N TYR A 208 7.69 -11.31 19.46
CA TYR A 208 8.98 -11.47 18.77
C TYR A 208 8.94 -12.54 17.69
N LEU A 209 8.21 -13.64 17.92
CA LEU A 209 8.06 -14.71 16.93
C LEU A 209 7.36 -14.22 15.65
N VAL A 210 6.25 -13.46 15.79
CA VAL A 210 5.54 -12.94 14.61
C VAL A 210 6.34 -11.85 13.90
N ALA A 211 7.03 -10.98 14.65
CA ALA A 211 7.92 -9.99 14.06
C ALA A 211 9.05 -10.66 13.26
N GLY A 212 9.66 -11.72 13.81
CA GLY A 212 10.68 -12.51 13.13
C GLY A 212 10.16 -13.19 11.87
N ALA A 213 8.99 -13.85 11.94
CA ALA A 213 8.36 -14.49 10.78
C ALA A 213 8.05 -13.48 9.66
N LEU A 214 7.54 -12.30 10.00
CA LEU A 214 7.26 -11.23 9.02
C LEU A 214 8.54 -10.65 8.41
N PHE A 215 9.61 -10.51 9.20
CA PHE A 215 10.91 -10.08 8.69
C PHE A 215 11.50 -11.09 7.71
N ILE A 216 11.41 -12.38 8.02
CA ILE A 216 11.83 -13.47 7.12
C ILE A 216 10.99 -13.45 5.85
N ALA A 217 9.67 -13.30 5.95
CA ALA A 217 8.77 -13.19 4.80
C ALA A 217 9.12 -12.01 3.89
N ALA A 218 9.36 -10.82 4.47
CA ALA A 218 9.76 -9.63 3.72
C ALA A 218 11.10 -9.84 3.00
N THR A 219 12.08 -10.42 3.71
CA THR A 219 13.41 -10.71 3.17
C THR A 219 13.31 -11.72 2.02
N ALA A 220 12.59 -12.82 2.22
CA ALA A 220 12.37 -13.84 1.20
C ALA A 220 11.71 -13.26 -0.06
N ALA A 221 10.67 -12.44 0.09
CA ALA A 221 10.00 -11.80 -1.05
C ALA A 221 10.95 -10.88 -1.84
N ILE A 222 11.87 -10.19 -1.17
CA ILE A 222 12.82 -9.30 -1.84
C ILE A 222 13.91 -10.10 -2.57
N PHE A 223 14.38 -11.21 -2.01
CA PHE A 223 15.32 -12.10 -2.70
C PHE A 223 14.69 -12.85 -3.88
N LEU A 224 13.41 -13.21 -3.78
CA LEU A 224 12.64 -13.84 -4.85
C LEU A 224 12.22 -12.83 -5.95
N SER A 225 12.27 -11.53 -5.66
CA SER A 225 11.96 -10.47 -6.61
C SER A 225 13.17 -10.12 -7.47
N ASN A 226 12.97 -9.98 -8.79
CA ASN A 226 13.97 -9.42 -9.71
C ASN A 226 14.13 -7.88 -9.58
N HIS A 227 13.74 -7.28 -8.45
CA HIS A 227 13.90 -5.84 -8.22
C HIS A 227 15.28 -5.51 -7.64
N ASP A 228 16.15 -4.92 -8.46
CA ASP A 228 17.38 -4.32 -7.94
C ASP A 228 17.08 -3.11 -7.04
N SER A 229 15.99 -2.36 -7.31
CA SER A 229 15.54 -1.25 -6.46
C SER A 229 15.04 -1.70 -5.06
N SER A 230 14.37 -2.85 -4.94
CA SER A 230 13.94 -3.39 -3.64
C SER A 230 15.09 -3.99 -2.84
N LYS A 231 16.11 -4.57 -3.51
CA LYS A 231 17.36 -4.98 -2.88
C LYS A 231 18.11 -3.76 -2.30
N VAL A 232 18.21 -2.68 -3.08
CA VAL A 232 18.79 -1.40 -2.61
C VAL A 232 17.98 -0.84 -1.43
N GLY A 233 16.65 -0.87 -1.50
CA GLY A 233 15.78 -0.45 -0.39
C GLY A 233 15.97 -1.28 0.88
N LEU A 234 16.19 -2.60 0.77
CA LEU A 234 16.46 -3.48 1.90
C LEU A 234 17.84 -3.20 2.51
N VAL A 235 18.87 -3.05 1.67
CA VAL A 235 20.21 -2.67 2.13
C VAL A 235 20.18 -1.31 2.83
N ALA A 236 19.51 -0.31 2.24
CA ALA A 236 19.32 1.00 2.85
C ALA A 236 18.57 0.90 4.18
N SER A 237 17.53 0.05 4.26
CA SER A 237 16.78 -0.19 5.50
C SER A 237 17.63 -0.87 6.57
N LEU A 238 18.49 -1.83 6.21
CA LEU A 238 19.45 -2.47 7.11
C LEU A 238 20.48 -1.47 7.63
N VAL A 239 21.00 -0.59 6.76
CA VAL A 239 21.93 0.47 7.16
C VAL A 239 21.26 1.44 8.13
N VAL A 240 20.05 1.90 7.83
CA VAL A 240 19.25 2.73 8.74
C VAL A 240 19.03 2.03 10.08
N PHE A 241 18.70 0.73 10.06
CA PHE A 241 18.45 -0.03 11.27
C PHE A 241 19.73 -0.19 12.10
N ALA A 242 20.86 -0.48 11.46
CA ALA A 242 22.17 -0.56 12.11
C ALA A 242 22.58 0.79 12.73
N LEU A 243 22.30 1.92 12.06
CA LEU A 243 22.54 3.26 12.57
C LEU A 243 21.54 3.67 13.67
N ALA A 244 20.34 3.11 13.67
CA ALA A 244 19.32 3.37 14.69
C ALA A 244 19.66 2.73 16.05
N ILE A 245 20.48 1.67 16.07
CA ILE A 245 20.90 0.98 17.30
C ILE A 245 21.76 1.89 18.20
N PRO A 246 22.89 2.47 17.74
CA PRO A 246 23.72 3.35 18.56
C PRO A 246 23.15 4.78 18.65
N TRP A 247 22.45 5.28 17.63
CA TRP A 247 22.01 6.68 17.55
C TRP A 247 20.53 6.85 17.18
N PRO A 248 19.58 6.38 18.00
CA PRO A 248 18.16 6.38 17.65
C PRO A 248 17.59 7.79 17.39
N ALA A 249 18.02 8.79 18.17
CA ALA A 249 17.56 10.18 18.00
C ALA A 249 18.16 10.85 16.76
N GLY A 250 19.44 10.59 16.47
CA GLY A 250 20.15 11.12 15.30
C GLY A 250 19.61 10.52 14.00
N THR A 251 19.49 9.19 13.96
CA THR A 251 18.94 8.46 12.82
C THR A 251 17.51 8.88 12.54
N ARG A 252 16.67 9.04 13.57
CA ARG A 252 15.29 9.56 13.39
C ARG A 252 15.28 10.95 12.76
N LYS A 253 16.06 11.92 13.30
CA LYS A 253 16.11 13.27 12.73
C LYS A 253 16.66 13.28 11.30
N GLY A 254 17.70 12.49 11.04
CA GLY A 254 18.27 12.32 9.70
C GLY A 254 17.27 11.73 8.71
N LEU A 255 16.45 10.76 9.14
CA LEU A 255 15.41 10.18 8.30
C LEU A 255 14.29 11.18 7.98
N TRP A 256 13.88 11.97 8.97
CA TRP A 256 12.91 13.06 8.77
C TRP A 256 13.44 14.10 7.79
N LEU A 257 14.67 14.58 7.98
CA LEU A 257 15.31 15.54 7.08
C LEU A 257 15.49 14.96 5.67
N GLY A 258 16.00 13.73 5.57
CA GLY A 258 16.16 13.03 4.31
C GLY A 258 14.85 12.89 3.57
N TRP A 259 13.79 12.45 4.25
CA TRP A 259 12.46 12.33 3.67
C TRP A 259 11.91 13.67 3.18
N CYS A 260 11.97 14.73 4.01
CA CYS A 260 11.54 16.07 3.62
C CYS A 260 12.33 16.61 2.43
N LEU A 261 13.66 16.42 2.41
CA LEU A 261 14.53 16.83 1.32
C LEU A 261 14.24 16.03 0.04
N THR A 262 14.06 14.71 0.13
CA THR A 262 13.72 13.88 -1.03
C THR A 262 12.41 14.35 -1.66
N PHE A 263 11.38 14.64 -0.86
CA PHE A 263 10.10 15.16 -1.38
C PHE A 263 10.22 16.56 -1.97
N ALA A 264 10.95 17.47 -1.32
CA ALA A 264 11.15 18.83 -1.82
C ALA A 264 12.01 18.87 -3.08
N LEU A 265 12.99 17.97 -3.18
CA LEU A 265 13.98 17.94 -4.25
C LEU A 265 13.63 16.98 -5.39
N VAL A 266 12.60 16.14 -5.27
CA VAL A 266 12.29 15.13 -6.28
C VAL A 266 12.06 15.75 -7.66
N VAL A 267 11.31 16.85 -7.75
CA VAL A 267 11.00 17.54 -9.00
C VAL A 267 12.19 18.32 -9.56
N PRO A 268 12.92 19.15 -8.78
CA PRO A 268 14.09 19.84 -9.31
C PRO A 268 15.20 18.86 -9.70
N VAL A 269 15.42 17.78 -8.95
CA VAL A 269 16.40 16.74 -9.30
C VAL A 269 15.97 15.98 -10.55
N ALA A 270 14.70 15.58 -10.67
CA ALA A 270 14.19 14.91 -11.87
C ALA A 270 14.28 15.82 -13.10
N THR A 271 13.91 17.10 -12.96
CA THR A 271 13.99 18.08 -14.04
C THR A 271 15.46 18.35 -14.44
N ALA A 272 16.38 18.45 -13.47
CA ALA A 272 17.80 18.61 -13.73
C ALA A 272 18.39 17.36 -14.43
N ALA A 273 18.02 16.15 -13.98
CA ALA A 273 18.44 14.90 -14.59
C ALA A 273 17.90 14.72 -16.02
N TYR A 274 16.65 15.13 -16.26
CA TYR A 274 16.06 15.12 -17.60
C TYR A 274 16.77 16.10 -18.53
N LYS A 275 17.04 17.33 -18.06
CA LYS A 275 17.80 18.35 -18.80
C LYS A 275 19.24 17.95 -19.07
N ALA A 276 19.85 17.17 -18.19
CA ALA A 276 21.20 16.62 -18.36
C ALA A 276 21.22 15.32 -19.19
N GLU A 277 20.12 14.98 -19.87
CA GLU A 277 19.96 13.81 -20.73
C GLU A 277 20.32 12.46 -20.09
N LEU A 278 20.27 12.37 -18.75
CA LEU A 278 20.63 11.13 -18.07
C LEU A 278 19.77 9.94 -18.49
N HIS A 279 18.53 10.19 -18.94
CA HIS A 279 17.62 9.18 -19.50
C HIS A 279 18.17 8.45 -20.74
N LYS A 280 19.19 8.99 -21.42
CA LYS A 280 19.88 8.34 -22.55
C LYS A 280 21.14 7.56 -22.15
N SER A 281 21.50 7.56 -20.87
CA SER A 281 22.72 6.89 -20.39
C SER A 281 22.60 5.37 -20.46
N GLU A 282 23.59 4.71 -21.09
CA GLU A 282 23.70 3.25 -21.18
C GLU A 282 23.84 2.54 -19.82
N TYR A 283 24.23 3.29 -18.78
CA TYR A 283 24.38 2.78 -17.41
C TYR A 283 23.07 2.73 -16.62
N LEU A 284 21.97 3.28 -17.16
CA LEU A 284 20.66 3.21 -16.52
C LEU A 284 19.93 1.91 -16.91
N PRO A 285 19.21 1.28 -15.97
CA PRO A 285 18.34 0.16 -16.29
C PRO A 285 17.28 0.60 -17.31
N LEU A 286 16.91 -0.29 -18.25
CA LEU A 286 15.94 -0.04 -19.35
C LEU A 286 14.63 0.64 -18.88
N SER A 287 14.19 0.41 -17.65
CA SER A 287 13.00 1.05 -17.06
C SER A 287 13.16 2.55 -16.78
N ALA A 288 14.39 3.05 -16.65
CA ALA A 288 14.72 4.46 -16.42
C ALA A 288 15.07 5.21 -17.72
N GLN A 289 15.27 4.49 -18.83
CA GLN A 289 15.53 5.07 -20.15
C GLN A 289 14.24 5.36 -20.96
N ALA A 290 13.13 4.69 -20.63
CA ALA A 290 11.85 4.79 -21.34
C ALA A 290 10.87 5.85 -20.77
N GLY A 291 11.37 6.77 -19.92
CA GLY A 291 10.57 7.78 -19.21
C GLY A 291 10.55 9.14 -19.88
#